data_AF-A0A1F2QDU5-F1
#
_entry.id   AF-A0A1F2QDU5-F1
#
_cell.length_a   1.000
_cell.length_b   1.000
_cell.length_c   1.000
_cell.angle_alpha   90.00
_cell.angle_beta   90.00
_cell.angle_gamma   90.00
#
_symmetry.space_group_name_H-M   'P 1'
#
loop_
_entity.id
_entity.type
_entity.pdbx_description
1 polymer ?
#
loop_
_entity_poly.entity_id
_entity_poly.type
_entity_poly.pdbx_seq_one_letter_code
_entity_poly.pdbx_strand_id
1 'polypeptide(L)'
;MQEREFYTERQEQKPAQFTCPHCRESGEYQVRWLVREKRKELPRGAGAEDRQRFAKARSYMVRVDEQMACRNLRCRKRFDVPTQQSVVLLE
;
A
#
# COMPACT_ATOMS: atom_id res chain seq x y z
N MET A 1 -10.03 15.90 16.28
CA MET A 1 -9.62 14.48 16.30
C MET A 1 -8.50 14.28 15.29
N GLN A 2 -7.62 13.30 15.47
CA GLN A 2 -6.56 13.02 14.49
C GLN A 2 -7.15 12.24 13.32
N GLU A 3 -6.81 12.62 12.10
CA GLU A 3 -7.32 11.99 10.87
C GLU A 3 -7.03 10.48 10.79
N ARG A 4 -6.06 10.01 11.58
CA ARG A 4 -5.68 8.60 11.74
C ARG A 4 -6.77 7.76 12.41
N GLU A 5 -7.63 8.37 13.24
CA GLU A 5 -8.71 7.68 13.95
C GLU A 5 -9.86 7.26 13.02
N PHE A 6 -9.90 7.80 11.79
CA PHE A 6 -10.92 7.47 10.79
C PHE A 6 -10.64 6.18 10.01
N TYR A 7 -9.43 5.63 10.11
CA TYR A 7 -9.00 4.48 9.33
C TYR A 7 -8.62 3.31 10.21
N THR A 8 -8.93 2.11 9.74
CA THR A 8 -8.35 0.87 10.26
C THR A 8 -7.15 0.55 9.39
N GLU A 9 -5.96 0.59 10.00
CA GLU A 9 -4.71 0.25 9.33
C GLU A 9 -4.48 -1.27 9.45
N ARG A 10 -4.23 -1.93 8.32
CA ARG A 10 -3.90 -3.35 8.24
C ARG A 10 -2.70 -3.55 7.33
N GLN A 11 -1.82 -4.46 7.72
CA GLN A 11 -0.73 -4.90 6.84
C GLN A 11 -1.16 -6.15 6.09
N GLU A 12 -1.00 -6.13 4.78
CA GLU A 12 -1.31 -7.24 3.89
C GLU A 12 -0.10 -7.52 2.99
N GLN A 13 0.11 -8.79 2.64
CA GLN A 13 1.12 -9.18 1.66
C GLN A 13 0.43 -9.64 0.39
N LYS A 14 0.75 -8.99 -0.74
CA LYS A 14 0.19 -9.37 -2.05
C LYS A 14 1.31 -9.86 -2.97
N PRO A 15 1.10 -10.99 -3.68
CA PRO A 15 2.01 -11.40 -4.74
C PRO A 15 1.95 -10.39 -5.88
N ALA A 16 3.11 -9.98 -6.36
CA ALA A 16 3.25 -9.16 -7.55
C ALA A 16 4.37 -9.71 -8.43
N GLN A 17 4.15 -9.65 -9.74
CA GLN A 17 5.15 -10.04 -10.72
C GLN A 17 6.05 -8.83 -11.00
N PHE A 18 7.35 -8.95 -10.73
CA PHE A 18 8.32 -7.93 -11.13
C PHE A 18 9.40 -8.50 -12.02
N THR A 19 9.86 -7.67 -12.95
CA THR A 19 10.98 -7.99 -13.83
C THR A 19 12.21 -7.27 -13.32
N CYS A 20 13.28 -8.02 -13.02
CA CYS A 20 14.51 -7.41 -12.54
C CYS A 20 15.21 -6.62 -13.67
N PRO A 21 15.56 -5.34 -13.49
CA PRO A 21 16.23 -4.56 -14.53
C PRO A 21 17.66 -5.05 -14.82
N HIS A 22 18.27 -5.82 -13.91
CA HIS A 22 19.66 -6.29 -14.05
C HIS A 22 19.79 -7.59 -14.83
N CYS A 23 18.93 -8.58 -14.58
CA CYS A 23 18.97 -9.89 -15.28
C CYS A 23 17.76 -10.12 -16.20
N ARG A 24 16.79 -9.20 -16.23
CA ARG A 24 15.55 -9.26 -17.01
C ARG A 24 14.66 -10.47 -16.70
N GLU A 25 14.90 -11.13 -15.57
CA GLU A 25 14.08 -12.26 -15.14
C GLU A 25 12.84 -11.76 -14.40
N SER A 26 11.70 -12.30 -14.79
CA SER A 26 10.42 -12.09 -14.13
C SER A 26 10.29 -13.06 -12.95
N GLY A 27 9.89 -12.55 -11.79
CA GLY A 27 9.67 -13.35 -10.59
C GLY A 27 8.42 -12.91 -9.84
N GLU A 28 7.89 -13.80 -9.00
CA GLU A 28 6.85 -13.46 -8.04
C GLU A 28 7.46 -12.98 -6.71
N TYR A 29 7.06 -11.80 -6.29
CA TYR A 29 7.51 -11.16 -5.07
C TYR A 29 6.32 -10.88 -4.15
N GLN A 30 6.52 -11.12 -2.86
CA GLN A 30 5.53 -10.78 -1.84
C GLN A 30 5.77 -9.34 -1.44
N VAL A 31 4.86 -8.45 -1.85
CA VAL A 31 4.91 -7.02 -1.56
C VAL A 31 4.09 -6.75 -0.31
N ARG A 32 4.66 -6.04 0.66
CA ARG A 32 3.88 -5.54 1.81
C ARG A 32 3.11 -4.29 1.42
N TRP A 33 1.84 -4.31 1.76
CA TRP A 33 0.87 -3.23 1.58
C TRP A 33 0.33 -2.81 2.94
N LEU A 34 0.25 -1.52 3.17
CA LEU A 34 -0.48 -0.91 4.26
C LEU A 34 -1.87 -0.52 3.74
N VAL A 35 -2.87 -1.30 4.09
CA VAL A 35 -4.27 -1.03 3.75
C VAL A 35 -4.85 -0.10 4.80
N ARG A 36 -5.33 1.05 4.36
CA ARG A 36 -6.08 2.03 5.16
C ARG A 36 -7.54 1.95 4.76
N GLU A 37 -8.28 1.13 5.49
CA GLU A 37 -9.71 0.98 5.30
C GLU A 37 -10.45 2.07 6.06
N LYS A 38 -11.33 2.81 5.39
CA LYS A 38 -12.20 3.78 6.05
C LYS A 38 -13.13 3.06 7.01
N ARG A 39 -13.20 3.52 8.27
CA ARG A 39 -14.16 2.97 9.24
C ARG A 39 -15.60 3.22 8.81
N LYS A 40 -16.52 2.37 9.25
CA LYS A 40 -17.96 2.52 8.94
C LYS A 40 -18.61 3.69 9.68
N GLU A 41 -18.08 4.03 10.85
CA GLU A 41 -18.61 5.10 11.71
C GLU A 41 -17.51 6.07 12.14
N LEU A 42 -17.90 7.34 12.25
CA LEU A 42 -17.08 8.40 12.82
C LEU A 42 -17.07 8.25 14.36
N PRO A 43 -15.92 8.45 15.03
CA PRO A 43 -15.88 8.44 16.49
C PRO A 43 -16.84 9.50 17.08
N ARG A 44 -17.48 9.17 18.20
CA ARG A 44 -18.39 10.06 18.92
C ARG A 44 -17.63 11.32 19.36
N GLY A 45 -17.89 12.45 18.71
CA GLY A 45 -17.15 13.70 18.90
C GLY A 45 -16.66 14.36 17.61
N ALA A 46 -16.89 13.76 16.44
CA ALA A 46 -16.56 14.36 15.14
C ALA A 46 -17.35 15.65 14.86
N GLY A 47 -16.61 16.74 14.65
CA GLY A 47 -17.15 18.02 14.23
C GLY A 47 -17.66 17.99 12.78
N ALA A 48 -18.22 19.12 12.32
CA ALA A 48 -18.74 19.24 10.96
C ALA A 48 -17.65 19.09 9.88
N GLU A 49 -16.41 19.48 10.18
CA GLU A 49 -15.28 19.35 9.26
C GLU A 49 -14.80 17.90 9.10
N ASP A 50 -14.69 17.17 10.22
CA ASP A 50 -14.35 15.74 10.22
C ASP A 50 -15.36 14.91 9.42
N ARG A 51 -16.65 15.24 9.52
CA ARG A 51 -17.73 14.61 8.73
C ARG A 51 -17.54 14.81 7.23
N GLN A 52 -17.14 16.00 6.80
CA GLN A 52 -16.89 16.30 5.39
C GLN A 52 -15.64 15.58 4.86
N ARG A 53 -14.56 15.56 5.65
CA ARG A 53 -13.33 14.81 5.29
C ARG A 53 -13.62 13.31 5.22
N PHE A 54 -14.37 12.79 6.18
CA PHE A 54 -14.81 11.39 6.17
C PHE A 54 -15.73 11.08 5.00
N ALA A 55 -16.66 11.96 4.61
CA ALA A 55 -17.50 11.73 3.44
C ALA A 55 -16.65 11.56 2.15
N LYS A 56 -15.58 12.35 2.01
CA LYS A 56 -14.66 12.31 0.86
C LYS A 56 -13.59 11.22 0.96
N ALA A 57 -13.34 10.69 2.15
CA ALA A 57 -12.36 9.65 2.37
C ALA A 57 -12.74 8.37 1.60
N ARG A 58 -11.74 7.79 0.92
CA ARG A 58 -11.79 6.48 0.29
C ARG A 58 -10.82 5.54 0.99
N SER A 59 -11.09 4.25 0.93
CA SER A 59 -10.13 3.23 1.35
C SER A 59 -8.99 3.18 0.33
N TYR A 60 -7.76 2.98 0.78
CA TYR A 60 -6.61 2.86 -0.12
C TYR A 60 -5.55 1.96 0.49
N MET A 61 -4.69 1.42 -0.35
CA MET A 61 -3.50 0.68 0.08
C MET A 61 -2.24 1.39 -0.41
N VAL A 62 -1.24 1.42 0.46
CA VAL A 62 0.06 2.01 0.20
C VAL A 62 1.11 0.91 0.21
N ARG A 63 1.91 0.85 -0.84
CA ARG A 63 3.05 -0.09 -0.90
C ARG A 63 4.10 0.34 0.12
N VAL A 64 4.53 -0.59 0.97
CA VAL A 64 5.57 -0.33 2.00
C VAL A 64 6.96 -0.67 1.46
N ASP A 65 7.06 -1.70 0.62
CA ASP A 65 8.34 -2.10 0.03
C ASP A 65 8.71 -1.20 -1.16
N GLU A 66 9.77 -0.43 -1.01
CA GLU A 66 10.35 0.40 -2.07
C GLU A 66 11.39 -0.36 -2.89
N GLN A 67 12.14 -1.28 -2.26
CA GLN A 67 13.20 -2.05 -2.92
C GLN A 67 13.03 -3.54 -2.67
N MET A 68 13.37 -4.35 -3.68
CA MET A 68 13.35 -5.82 -3.58
C MET A 68 14.64 -6.42 -4.09
N ALA A 69 15.05 -7.54 -3.50
CA ALA A 69 16.17 -8.33 -3.98
C ALA A 69 15.70 -9.31 -5.06
N CYS A 70 16.41 -9.38 -6.18
CA CYS A 70 16.10 -10.32 -7.25
C CYS A 70 16.09 -11.77 -6.73
N ARG A 71 15.02 -12.51 -7.03
CA ARG A 71 14.85 -13.93 -6.68
C ARG A 71 15.89 -14.83 -7.37
N ASN A 72 16.46 -14.38 -8.49
CA ASN A 72 17.49 -15.12 -9.20
C ASN A 72 18.77 -15.20 -8.34
N LEU A 73 19.18 -16.42 -7.96
CA LEU A 73 20.37 -16.66 -7.15
C LEU A 73 21.68 -16.15 -7.78
N ARG A 74 21.75 -16.08 -9.12
CA ARG A 74 22.93 -15.55 -9.84
C ARG A 74 22.98 -14.02 -9.82
N CYS A 75 21.84 -13.36 -9.75
CA CYS A 75 21.76 -11.90 -9.76
C CYS A 75 21.81 -11.34 -8.33
N ARG A 76 20.83 -11.68 -7.48
CA ARG A 76 20.62 -11.19 -6.10
C ARG A 76 20.73 -9.67 -5.91
N LYS A 77 20.80 -8.89 -6.98
CA LYS A 77 20.86 -7.43 -6.93
C LYS A 77 19.54 -6.87 -6.41
N ARG A 78 19.62 -5.81 -5.61
CA ARG A 78 18.45 -5.04 -5.20
C ARG A 78 18.04 -4.13 -6.34
N PHE A 79 16.75 -4.06 -6.60
CA PHE A 79 16.17 -3.15 -7.57
C PHE A 79 15.01 -2.39 -6.90
N ASP A 80 14.80 -1.17 -7.34
CA ASP A 80 13.61 -0.40 -6.97
C ASP A 80 12.38 -1.06 -7.57
N VAL A 81 11.35 -1.27 -6.75
CA VAL A 81 10.11 -1.85 -7.24
C VAL A 81 9.52 -0.83 -8.23
N PRO A 82 9.38 -1.19 -9.52
CA PRO A 82 9.03 -0.23 -10.56
C PRO A 82 7.75 0.53 -10.18
N THR A 83 7.59 1.73 -10.76
CA THR A 83 6.55 2.74 -10.49
C THR A 83 5.09 2.29 -10.67
N GLN A 84 4.81 0.99 -10.66
CA GLN A 84 3.49 0.44 -10.37
C GLN A 84 2.97 1.02 -9.04
N GLN A 85 2.14 2.05 -9.20
CA GLN A 85 1.18 2.60 -8.24
C GLN A 85 1.55 2.34 -6.78
N SER A 86 2.33 3.24 -6.20
CA SER A 86 2.64 3.21 -4.76
C SER A 86 1.39 3.36 -3.88
N VAL A 87 0.31 3.90 -4.46
CA VAL A 87 -1.01 4.01 -3.83
C VAL A 87 -2.05 3.44 -4.78
N VAL A 88 -2.84 2.48 -4.28
CA VAL A 88 -4.00 1.93 -4.99
C VAL A 88 -5.25 2.32 -4.21
N LEU A 89 -6.16 3.04 -4.86
CA LEU A 89 -7.46 3.36 -4.29
C LEU A 89 -8.33 2.09 -4.33
N LEU A 90 -8.92 1.74 -3.20
CA LEU A 90 -9.94 0.69 -3.12
C LEU A 90 -11.29 1.35 -3.41
N GLU A 91 -12.02 0.80 -4.37
CA GLU A 91 -13.36 1.28 -4.75
C GLU A 91 -14.46 0.84 -3.78
#